data_AF-A0A926GZG8-F1
#
_entry.id   AF-A0A926GZG8-F1
#
_cell.length_a   1.000
_cell.length_b   1.000
_cell.length_c   1.000
_cell.angle_alpha   90.00
_cell.angle_beta   90.00
_cell.angle_gamma   90.00
#
_symmetry.space_group_name_H-M   'P 1'
#
loop_
_entity.id
_entity.type
_entity.pdbx_description
1 polymer ?
#
loop_
_entity_poly.entity_id
_entity_poly.type
_entity_poly.pdbx_seq_one_letter_code
_entity_poly.pdbx_strand_id
1 'polypeptide(L)'
;MTTTETLHNDIAAVRITAAEIAERVRVLGEQISRDYEGKDLVMVGILTGSTLFLADLVRSITIPLSFDFVAVGSYGDNAKASGVVRIMKDLDEPVESRHVLVIEDVISEKLSLRLNYLL
;
A
#
# COMPACT_ATOMS: atom_id res chain seq x y z
N MET A 1 13.37 25.64 -18.90
CA MET A 1 13.76 24.47 -19.70
C MET A 1 12.74 23.38 -19.35
N THR A 2 11.77 23.14 -20.23
CA THR A 2 10.72 22.14 -19.99
C THR A 2 11.19 20.85 -20.64
N THR A 3 11.59 19.87 -19.84
CA THR A 3 11.92 18.53 -20.33
C THR A 3 10.63 17.92 -20.86
N THR A 4 10.51 17.76 -22.17
CA THR A 4 9.46 16.92 -22.74
C THR A 4 9.78 15.50 -22.30
N GLU A 5 9.10 15.01 -21.25
CA GLU A 5 9.16 13.60 -20.89
C GLU A 5 8.62 12.80 -22.07
N THR A 6 9.52 12.12 -22.78
CA THR A 6 9.14 11.19 -23.83
C THR A 6 8.48 9.99 -23.15
N LEU A 7 7.16 9.94 -23.20
CA LEU A 7 6.40 8.79 -22.72
C LEU A 7 6.82 7.53 -23.50
N HIS A 8 6.92 6.40 -22.81
CA HIS A 8 7.14 5.12 -23.47
C HIS A 8 5.97 4.84 -24.42
N ASN A 9 6.24 4.19 -25.56
CA ASN A 9 5.24 3.95 -26.61
C ASN A 9 4.02 3.13 -26.13
N ASP A 10 4.16 2.40 -25.03
CA ASP A 10 3.08 1.60 -24.43
C ASP A 10 2.15 2.41 -23.50
N ILE A 11 2.44 3.70 -23.28
CA ILE A 11 1.67 4.57 -22.40
C ILE A 11 0.74 5.46 -23.23
N ALA A 12 -0.56 5.18 -23.16
CA ALA A 12 -1.57 5.97 -23.89
C ALA A 12 -1.71 7.41 -23.35
N ALA A 13 -1.69 7.59 -22.03
CA ALA A 13 -1.75 8.89 -21.38
C ALA A 13 -1.34 8.79 -19.90
N VAL A 14 -0.75 9.87 -19.36
CA VAL A 14 -0.54 10.04 -17.92
C VAL A 14 -1.88 10.37 -17.25
N ARG A 15 -2.27 9.58 -16.25
CA ARG A 15 -3.52 9.80 -15.48
C ARG A 15 -3.31 10.61 -14.21
N ILE A 16 -2.17 10.40 -13.56
CA ILE A 16 -1.74 11.12 -12.36
C ILE A 16 -0.25 11.35 -12.54
N THR A 17 0.16 12.62 -12.47
CA THR A 17 1.55 13.03 -12.59
C THR A 17 2.33 12.71 -11.32
N ALA A 18 3.66 12.62 -11.44
CA ALA A 18 4.53 12.43 -10.27
C ALA A 18 4.35 13.54 -9.21
N ALA A 19 4.11 14.78 -9.66
CA ALA A 19 3.88 15.91 -8.76
C ALA A 19 2.55 15.78 -8.00
N GLU A 20 1.48 15.34 -8.66
CA GLU A 20 0.18 15.09 -8.02
C GLU A 20 0.27 13.95 -6.99
N ILE A 21 1.00 12.88 -7.30
CA ILE A 21 1.26 11.78 -6.36
C ILE A 21 2.03 12.30 -5.15
N ALA A 22 3.14 13.02 -5.37
CA ALA A 22 3.98 13.53 -4.28
C ALA A 22 3.21 14.48 -3.34
N GLU A 23 2.40 15.38 -3.90
CA GLU A 23 1.57 16.28 -3.11
C GLU A 23 0.51 15.50 -2.32
N ARG A 24 -0.13 14.50 -2.94
CA ARG A 24 -1.14 13.70 -2.24
C ARG A 24 -0.52 12.88 -1.11
N VAL A 25 0.65 12.28 -1.35
CA VAL A 25 1.43 11.56 -0.33
C VAL A 25 1.74 12.48 0.84
N ARG A 26 2.25 13.70 0.59
CA ARG A 26 2.56 14.67 1.65
C ARG A 26 1.35 14.97 2.54
N VAL A 27 0.20 15.27 1.91
CA VAL A 27 -1.05 15.55 2.64
C VAL A 27 -1.51 14.33 3.45
N LEU A 28 -1.40 13.13 2.89
CA LEU A 28 -1.75 11.89 3.59
C LEU A 28 -0.80 11.60 4.76
N GLY A 29 0.51 11.77 4.58
CA GLY A 29 1.51 11.61 5.62
C GLY A 29 1.27 12.53 6.81
N GLU A 30 0.96 13.80 6.56
CA GLU A 30 0.58 14.76 7.60
C GLU A 30 -0.70 14.35 8.34
N GLN A 31 -1.69 13.82 7.61
CA GLN A 31 -2.92 13.33 8.21
C GLN A 31 -2.67 12.10 9.08
N ILE A 32 -1.99 11.08 8.56
CA ILE A 32 -1.66 9.85 9.29
C ILE A 32 -0.83 10.19 10.54
N SER A 33 0.13 11.10 10.42
CA SER A 33 0.97 11.52 11.56
C SER A 33 0.15 12.11 12.70
N ARG A 34 -0.88 12.93 12.39
CA ARG A 34 -1.80 13.46 13.40
C ARG A 34 -2.71 12.37 13.97
N ASP A 35 -3.29 11.54 13.10
CA ASP A 35 -4.29 10.54 13.50
C ASP A 35 -3.68 9.42 14.37
N TYR A 36 -2.37 9.18 14.22
CA TYR A 36 -1.62 8.15 14.94
C TYR A 36 -0.59 8.71 15.93
N GLU A 37 -0.64 10.00 16.27
CA GLU A 37 0.27 10.58 17.26
C GLU A 37 0.19 9.83 18.60
N GLY A 38 1.35 9.43 19.13
CA GLY A 38 1.46 8.67 20.38
C GLY A 38 0.99 7.20 20.29
N LYS A 39 0.65 6.70 19.09
CA LYS A 39 0.26 5.30 18.87
C LYS A 39 1.42 4.48 18.30
N ASP A 40 1.44 3.20 18.63
CA ASP A 40 2.34 2.23 17.99
C ASP A 40 1.78 1.82 16.63
N LEU A 41 2.16 2.58 15.59
CA LEU A 41 1.72 2.39 14.21
C LEU A 41 2.61 1.37 13.49
N VAL A 42 1.96 0.37 12.87
CA VAL A 42 2.56 -0.53 11.89
C VAL A 42 1.84 -0.38 10.54
N MET A 43 2.61 -0.09 9.50
CA MET A 43 2.10 -0.02 8.13
C MET A 43 2.35 -1.34 7.40
N VAL A 44 1.32 -1.93 6.82
CA VAL A 44 1.42 -3.23 6.14
C VAL A 44 1.14 -3.06 4.66
N GLY A 45 2.18 -3.20 3.82
CA GLY A 45 2.05 -3.16 2.37
C GLY A 45 1.69 -4.53 1.79
N ILE A 46 0.69 -4.59 0.91
CA ILE A 46 0.41 -5.82 0.16
C ILE A 46 1.32 -5.87 -1.08
N LEU A 47 2.18 -6.89 -1.14
CA LEU A 47 3.11 -7.07 -2.25
C LEU A 47 2.40 -7.50 -3.54
N THR A 48 2.88 -7.06 -4.71
CA THR A 48 4.05 -6.18 -4.93
C THR A 48 3.67 -4.73 -5.22
N GLY A 49 2.41 -4.48 -5.60
CA GLY A 49 1.96 -3.21 -6.17
C GLY A 49 2.09 -2.02 -5.21
N SER A 50 1.82 -2.23 -3.92
CA SER A 50 1.84 -1.13 -2.93
C SER A 50 3.24 -0.64 -2.56
N THR A 51 4.32 -1.30 -2.99
CA THR A 51 5.70 -1.04 -2.53
C THR A 51 6.13 0.42 -2.69
N LEU A 52 5.90 1.02 -3.86
CA LEU A 52 6.30 2.40 -4.12
C LEU A 52 5.48 3.38 -3.28
N PHE A 53 4.17 3.18 -3.20
CA PHE A 53 3.27 4.02 -2.44
C PHE A 53 3.54 3.94 -0.93
N LEU A 54 3.81 2.75 -0.40
CA LEU A 54 4.22 2.55 0.99
C LEU A 54 5.53 3.31 1.27
N ALA A 55 6.55 3.17 0.42
CA ALA A 55 7.83 3.84 0.61
C ALA A 55 7.70 5.37 0.60
N ASP A 56 6.86 5.92 -0.28
CA ASP A 56 6.54 7.34 -0.33
C ASP A 56 5.82 7.81 0.94
N LEU A 57 4.82 7.07 1.39
CA LEU A 57 4.08 7.38 2.62
C LEU A 57 4.96 7.32 3.87
N VAL A 58 5.75 6.25 4.04
CA VAL A 58 6.65 6.08 5.19
C VAL A 58 7.61 7.26 5.30
N ARG A 59 8.15 7.77 4.18
CA ARG A 59 9.01 8.96 4.17
C ARG A 59 8.29 10.26 4.54
N SER A 60 6.98 10.33 4.32
CA SER A 60 6.17 11.53 4.58
C SER A 60 5.61 11.62 6.01
N ILE A 61 5.64 10.51 6.76
CA ILE A 61 5.12 10.45 8.13
C ILE A 61 6.18 10.95 9.11
N THR A 62 5.77 11.74 10.10
CA THR A 62 6.66 12.44 11.04
C THR A 62 6.66 11.85 12.46
N ILE A 63 5.99 10.72 12.68
CA ILE A 63 5.94 9.99 13.95
C ILE A 63 6.69 8.65 13.82
N PRO A 64 7.13 8.04 14.94
CA PRO A 64 7.68 6.69 14.91
C PRO A 64 6.67 5.69 14.34
N LEU A 65 7.13 4.83 13.45
CA LEU A 65 6.35 3.73 12.88
C LEU A 65 7.27 2.56 12.55
N SER A 66 6.70 1.36 12.42
CA SER A 66 7.32 0.25 11.69
C SER A 66 6.54 -0.06 10.42
N PHE A 67 7.13 -0.79 9.49
CA PHE A 67 6.42 -1.28 8.32
C PHE A 67 6.85 -2.71 7.98
N ASP A 68 5.94 -3.45 7.38
CA ASP A 68 6.16 -4.81 6.89
C ASP A 68 5.32 -5.06 5.65
N PHE A 69 5.50 -6.23 5.04
CA PHE A 69 4.82 -6.68 3.85
C PHE A 69 4.10 -8.00 4.08
N VAL A 70 2.95 -8.15 3.44
CA VAL A 70 2.29 -9.43 3.23
C VAL A 70 2.29 -9.71 1.72
N ALA A 71 2.61 -10.94 1.34
CA ALA A 71 2.47 -11.38 -0.05
C ALA A 71 1.36 -12.42 -0.14
N VAL A 72 0.40 -12.19 -1.04
CA VAL A 72 -0.70 -13.10 -1.32
C VAL A 72 -0.66 -13.56 -2.77
N GLY A 73 -0.87 -14.85 -2.99
CA GLY A 73 -0.99 -15.46 -4.31
C GLY A 73 -2.38 -16.05 -4.52
N SER A 74 -2.87 -16.04 -5.77
CA SER A 74 -4.09 -16.75 -6.15
C SER A 74 -3.86 -18.26 -6.24
N TYR A 75 -4.81 -19.07 -5.77
CA TYR A 75 -4.83 -20.53 -6.02
C TYR A 75 -5.31 -20.85 -7.47
N GLY A 76 -4.55 -20.46 -8.49
CA GLY A 76 -4.83 -20.80 -9.89
C GLY A 76 -6.24 -20.40 -10.40
N ASP A 77 -6.63 -20.96 -11.56
CA ASP A 77 -7.86 -20.59 -12.29
C ASP A 77 -9.17 -20.79 -11.50
N ASN A 78 -9.15 -21.58 -10.43
CA ASN A 78 -10.32 -21.88 -9.59
C ASN A 78 -10.48 -20.94 -8.36
N ALA A 79 -9.55 -20.02 -8.10
CA ALA A 79 -9.60 -19.12 -6.94
C ALA A 79 -10.62 -17.97 -7.07
N LYS A 80 -11.14 -17.71 -8.28
CA LYS A 80 -12.06 -16.59 -8.53
C LYS A 80 -13.39 -16.69 -7.75
N ALA A 81 -13.75 -17.88 -7.28
CA ALA A 81 -15.04 -18.12 -6.65
C ALA A 81 -15.01 -18.24 -5.10
N SER A 82 -13.85 -18.56 -4.51
CA SER A 82 -13.77 -18.81 -3.06
C SER A 82 -13.23 -17.63 -2.24
N GLY A 83 -12.56 -16.66 -2.87
CA GLY A 83 -11.87 -15.57 -2.16
C GLY A 83 -10.71 -16.05 -1.28
N VAL A 84 -10.33 -17.34 -1.38
CA VAL A 84 -9.23 -17.93 -0.61
C VAL A 84 -7.93 -17.59 -1.30
N VAL A 85 -7.08 -16.84 -0.60
CA VAL A 85 -5.72 -16.51 -1.04
C VAL A 85 -4.68 -17.34 -0.31
N ARG A 86 -3.58 -17.64 -1.01
CA ARG A 86 -2.41 -18.29 -0.42
C ARG A 86 -1.50 -17.22 0.14
N ILE A 87 -1.20 -17.27 1.44
CA ILE A 87 -0.15 -16.43 2.02
C ILE A 87 1.20 -16.99 1.54
N MET A 88 1.96 -16.15 0.85
CA MET A 88 3.32 -16.43 0.35
C MET A 88 4.39 -15.87 1.29
N LYS A 89 4.12 -14.70 1.88
CA LYS A 89 4.89 -14.10 2.96
C LYS A 89 3.90 -13.55 3.98
N ASP A 90 4.11 -13.89 5.23
CA ASP A 90 3.35 -13.35 6.36
C ASP A 90 4.14 -12.22 7.05
N LEU A 91 3.56 -11.59 8.05
CA LEU A 91 4.23 -10.61 8.90
C LEU A 91 5.40 -11.27 9.66
N ASP A 92 6.51 -10.54 9.79
CA ASP A 92 7.70 -10.98 10.51
C ASP A 92 7.53 -10.78 12.02
N GLU A 93 6.80 -9.73 12.42
CA GLU A 93 6.50 -9.42 13.81
C GLU A 93 5.00 -9.49 14.10
N PRO A 94 4.60 -9.95 15.31
CA PRO A 94 3.22 -9.91 15.74
C PRO A 94 2.70 -8.46 15.83
N VAL A 95 1.42 -8.26 15.49
CA VAL A 95 0.78 -6.94 15.45
C VAL A 95 -0.38 -6.78 16.44
N GLU A 96 -0.53 -7.73 17.36
CA GLU A 96 -1.56 -7.69 18.39
C GLU A 96 -1.38 -6.45 19.27
N SER A 97 -2.49 -5.76 19.54
CA SER A 97 -2.51 -4.51 20.31
C SER A 97 -1.77 -3.32 19.66
N ARG A 98 -1.30 -3.47 18.41
CA ARG A 98 -0.73 -2.39 17.62
C ARG A 98 -1.80 -1.77 16.72
N HIS A 99 -1.50 -0.57 16.23
CA HIS A 99 -2.35 0.10 15.26
C HIS A 99 -1.90 -0.26 13.84
N VAL A 100 -2.67 -1.10 13.16
CA VAL A 100 -2.34 -1.58 11.81
C VAL A 100 -2.99 -0.67 10.75
N LEU A 101 -2.17 -0.18 9.81
CA LEU A 101 -2.62 0.55 8.63
C LEU A 101 -2.21 -0.21 7.36
N VAL A 102 -3.19 -0.80 6.67
CA VAL A 102 -2.96 -1.56 5.44
C VAL A 102 -2.83 -0.61 4.24
N ILE A 103 -1.77 -0.80 3.44
CA ILE A 103 -1.46 0.00 2.27
C ILE A 103 -1.61 -0.86 1.01
N GLU A 104 -2.47 -0.39 0.12
CA GLU A 104 -2.79 -0.98 -1.18
C GLU A 104 -2.51 0.04 -2.29
N ASP A 105 -2.18 -0.44 -3.48
CA ASP A 105 -2.00 0.42 -4.66
C ASP A 105 -3.33 0.79 -5.31
N VAL A 106 -4.27 -0.15 -5.41
CA VAL A 106 -5.59 0.02 -6.00
C VAL A 106 -6.62 -0.84 -5.28
N ILE A 107 -7.71 -0.22 -4.85
CA ILE A 107 -8.87 -0.94 -4.31
C ILE A 107 -9.87 -1.18 -5.45
N SER A 108 -10.28 -2.42 -5.67
CA SER A 108 -11.36 -2.77 -6.59
C SER A 108 -12.20 -3.91 -6.03
N GLU A 109 -13.50 -3.95 -6.34
CA GLU A 109 -14.40 -5.02 -5.88
C GLU A 109 -13.92 -6.45 -6.23
N LYS A 110 -13.08 -6.58 -7.26
CA LYS A 110 -12.52 -7.86 -7.73
C LYS A 110 -11.20 -8.23 -7.04
N LEU A 111 -10.43 -7.23 -6.59
CA LEU A 111 -9.13 -7.42 -5.93
C LEU A 111 -9.23 -7.24 -4.41
N SER A 112 -10.38 -6.80 -3.88
CA SER A 112 -10.62 -6.67 -2.45
C SER A 112 -10.38 -8.01 -1.75
N LEU A 113 -9.12 -8.23 -1.38
CA LEU A 113 -8.69 -9.22 -0.43
C LEU A 113 -9.52 -8.96 0.80
N ARG A 114 -10.41 -9.89 1.12
CA ARG A 114 -11.07 -9.88 2.42
C ARG A 114 -9.96 -10.16 3.42
N LEU A 115 -9.34 -9.10 3.94
CA LEU A 115 -8.32 -9.09 5.00
C LEU A 115 -8.89 -9.54 6.36
N ASN A 116 -9.82 -10.50 6.35
CA ASN A 116 -10.33 -11.19 7.54
C ASN A 116 -9.24 -12.03 8.23
N TYR A 117 -8.00 -12.05 7.71
CA TYR A 117 -6.86 -12.72 8.34
C TYR A 117 -6.12 -11.79 9.32
N LEU A 118 -6.25 -10.47 9.19
CA LEU A 118 -5.57 -9.49 10.05
C LEU A 118 -6.48 -8.96 11.19
N LEU A 119 -7.71 -9.46 11.31
CA LEU A 119 -8.74 -9.08 12.30
C LEU A 119 -9.39 -10.33 12.89
#